data_AF-F9S2Y7-F1
#
_entry.id   AF-F9S2Y7-F1
#
_cell.length_a   1.000
_cell.length_b   1.000
_cell.length_c   1.000
_cell.angle_alpha   90.00
_cell.angle_beta   90.00
_cell.angle_gamma   90.00
#
_symmetry.space_group_name_H-M   'P 1'
#
loop_
_entity.id
_entity.type
_entity.pdbx_description
1 polymer ?
#
loop_
_entity_poly.entity_id
_entity_poly.type
_entity_poly.pdbx_seq_one_letter_code
_entity_poly.pdbx_strand_id
1 'polypeptide(L)'
;MPVPVQPKIFHIVHVDRLASILGSNGLLCDAQIIAQQAAGTTIGMNTIKHRRLTELTLDSHPDLYVGQCVPFYFCPRSIMLYVIHRADSDELAYKGGQGPIIHLQADLNATVQWAQRQGHRWAFTLSNAGSYYFEDRSD
;
A
#
# COMPACT_ATOMS: atom_id res chain seq x y z
N MET A 1 6.54 1.89 24.12
CA MET A 1 7.41 0.88 23.49
C MET A 1 8.62 1.59 22.90
N PRO A 2 9.85 1.08 23.09
CA PRO A 2 11.03 1.66 22.45
C PRO A 2 10.94 1.54 20.92
N VAL A 3 11.52 2.49 20.20
CA VAL A 3 11.63 2.41 18.74
C VAL A 3 12.51 1.21 18.37
N PRO A 4 12.07 0.30 17.48
CA PRO A 4 12.89 -0.82 17.06
C PRO A 4 14.17 -0.35 16.38
N VAL A 5 15.30 -1.03 16.62
CA VAL A 5 16.59 -0.73 15.97
C VAL A 5 16.51 -0.88 14.45
N GLN A 6 15.68 -1.81 13.98
CA GLN A 6 15.42 -2.07 12.57
C GLN A 6 13.90 -2.14 12.33
N PRO A 7 13.21 -0.99 12.23
CA PRO A 7 11.77 -0.97 12.01
C PRO A 7 11.42 -1.72 10.72
N LYS A 8 10.41 -2.58 10.78
CA LYS A 8 9.91 -3.30 9.62
C LYS A 8 8.65 -2.64 9.09
N ILE A 9 8.51 -2.70 7.78
CA ILE A 9 7.32 -2.24 7.07
C ILE A 9 6.70 -3.41 6.31
N PHE A 10 5.38 -3.41 6.22
CA PHE A 10 4.58 -4.53 5.75
C PHE A 10 3.63 -4.12 4.65
N HIS A 11 3.50 -4.95 3.63
CA HIS A 11 2.52 -4.82 2.57
C HIS A 11 1.81 -6.17 2.38
N ILE A 12 0.47 -6.15 2.28
CA ILE A 12 -0.30 -7.37 2.05
C ILE A 12 -0.80 -7.42 0.61
N VAL A 13 -0.72 -8.58 -0.01
CA VAL A 13 -1.26 -8.85 -1.35
C VAL A 13 -1.88 -10.23 -1.39
N HIS A 14 -2.74 -10.45 -2.39
CA HIS A 14 -3.15 -11.80 -2.73
C HIS A 14 -1.99 -12.55 -3.40
N VAL A 15 -1.83 -13.84 -3.11
CA VAL A 15 -0.70 -14.67 -3.59
C VAL A 15 -0.59 -14.75 -5.11
N ASP A 16 -1.71 -14.65 -5.82
CA ASP A 16 -1.75 -14.63 -7.28
C ASP A 16 -1.06 -13.40 -7.92
N ARG A 17 -0.77 -12.36 -7.13
CA ARG A 17 0.02 -11.20 -7.57
C ARG A 17 1.53 -11.47 -7.60
N LEU A 18 2.01 -12.58 -7.01
CA LEU A 18 3.45 -12.85 -6.99
C LEU A 18 4.06 -12.92 -8.39
N ALA A 19 3.37 -13.57 -9.34
CA ALA A 19 3.85 -13.67 -10.70
C ALA A 19 3.97 -12.30 -11.38
N SER A 20 2.98 -11.41 -11.19
CA SER A 20 3.02 -10.07 -11.76
C SER A 20 4.08 -9.19 -11.10
N ILE A 21 4.25 -9.27 -9.77
CA ILE A 21 5.29 -8.57 -9.02
C ILE A 21 6.70 -8.96 -9.50
N LEU A 22 6.94 -10.25 -9.71
CA LEU A 22 8.21 -10.73 -10.24
C LEU A 22 8.40 -10.29 -11.70
N GLY A 23 7.34 -10.34 -12.51
CA GLY A 23 7.36 -9.90 -13.91
C GLY A 23 7.63 -8.40 -14.08
N SER A 24 7.15 -7.56 -13.17
CA SER A 24 7.42 -6.11 -13.14
C SER A 24 8.71 -5.72 -12.41
N ASN A 25 9.46 -6.70 -11.88
CA ASN A 25 10.65 -6.48 -11.06
C ASN A 25 10.40 -5.58 -9.84
N GLY A 26 9.20 -5.65 -9.25
CA GLY A 26 8.82 -4.82 -8.12
C GLY A 26 7.30 -4.67 -7.94
N LEU A 27 6.91 -4.04 -6.84
CA LEU A 27 5.51 -3.70 -6.58
C LEU A 27 5.08 -2.51 -7.43
N LEU A 28 3.88 -2.59 -8.01
CA LEU A 28 3.25 -1.50 -8.75
C LEU A 28 2.23 -0.77 -7.87
N CYS A 29 2.16 0.55 -7.99
CA CYS A 29 1.09 1.34 -7.38
C CYS A 29 -0.24 1.12 -8.14
N ASP A 30 -1.36 1.53 -7.56
CA ASP A 30 -2.67 1.34 -8.18
C ASP A 30 -2.76 1.98 -9.57
N ALA A 31 -2.14 3.15 -9.76
CA ALA A 31 -2.10 3.82 -11.06
C ALA A 31 -1.39 2.97 -12.13
N GLN A 32 -0.28 2.32 -11.78
CA GLN A 32 0.46 1.46 -12.70
C GLN A 32 -0.20 0.11 -12.90
N ILE A 33 -0.83 -0.48 -11.87
CA ILE A 33 -1.62 -1.71 -12.01
C ILE A 33 -2.73 -1.52 -13.06
N ILE A 34 -3.44 -0.38 -13.01
CA ILE A 34 -4.49 -0.05 -13.97
C ILE A 34 -3.90 0.19 -15.36
N ALA A 35 -2.87 1.02 -15.47
CA ALA A 35 -2.26 1.38 -16.75
C ALA A 35 -1.67 0.17 -17.50
N GLN A 36 -1.09 -0.78 -16.77
CA GLN A 36 -0.46 -1.98 -17.33
C GLN A 36 -1.40 -3.18 -17.38
N GLN A 37 -2.64 -3.05 -16.88
CA GLN A 37 -3.58 -4.16 -16.70
C GLN A 37 -2.94 -5.34 -15.96
N ALA A 38 -2.14 -5.04 -14.93
CA ALA A 38 -1.35 -6.05 -14.22
C ALA A 38 -2.25 -7.09 -13.55
N ALA A 39 -1.95 -8.37 -13.82
CA ALA A 39 -2.75 -9.49 -13.34
C ALA A 39 -2.73 -9.65 -11.81
N GLY A 40 -3.79 -10.26 -11.29
CA GLY A 40 -3.93 -10.69 -9.90
C GLY A 40 -5.06 -9.99 -9.15
N THR A 41 -5.42 -10.56 -8.01
CA THR A 41 -6.63 -10.19 -7.28
C THR A 41 -6.42 -8.92 -6.44
N THR A 42 -7.35 -7.98 -6.55
CA THR A 42 -7.40 -6.79 -5.68
C THR A 42 -8.16 -7.10 -4.40
N ILE A 43 -7.50 -6.93 -3.25
CA ILE A 43 -8.08 -7.20 -1.92
C ILE A 43 -8.51 -5.93 -1.17
N GLY A 44 -8.16 -4.75 -1.67
CA GLY A 44 -8.53 -3.45 -1.09
C GLY A 44 -9.91 -2.98 -1.54
N MET A 45 -10.49 -2.02 -0.81
CA MET A 45 -11.78 -1.40 -1.16
C MET A 45 -11.63 -0.49 -2.39
N ASN A 46 -12.46 -0.70 -3.40
CA ASN A 46 -12.36 0.02 -4.68
C ASN A 46 -12.65 1.52 -4.55
N THR A 47 -13.61 1.90 -3.70
CA THR A 47 -13.96 3.30 -3.41
C THR A 47 -12.78 4.07 -2.84
N ILE A 48 -12.07 3.50 -1.86
CA ILE A 48 -10.87 4.08 -1.26
C ILE A 48 -9.72 4.16 -2.29
N LYS A 49 -9.53 3.11 -3.10
CA LYS A 49 -8.50 3.11 -4.16
C LYS A 49 -8.75 4.19 -5.20
N HIS A 50 -9.99 4.34 -5.65
CA HIS A 50 -10.39 5.38 -6.59
C HIS A 50 -10.11 6.78 -6.01
N ARG A 51 -10.58 7.06 -4.80
CA ARG A 51 -10.33 8.35 -4.13
C ARG A 51 -8.83 8.66 -4.02
N ARG A 52 -8.00 7.68 -3.67
CA ARG A 52 -6.53 7.85 -3.64
C ARG A 52 -5.93 8.15 -5.01
N LEU A 53 -6.52 7.66 -6.09
CA LEU A 53 -6.05 7.90 -7.46
C LEU A 53 -6.43 9.27 -8.00
N THR A 54 -7.58 9.81 -7.58
CA THR A 54 -8.20 10.96 -8.24
C THR A 54 -8.35 12.21 -7.39
N GLU A 55 -8.28 12.08 -6.06
CA GLU A 55 -8.63 13.18 -5.14
C GLU A 55 -7.55 13.46 -4.08
N LEU A 56 -6.81 12.45 -3.62
CA LEU A 56 -5.90 12.60 -2.48
C LEU A 56 -4.45 12.74 -2.94
N THR A 57 -3.87 13.91 -2.70
CA THR A 57 -2.43 14.21 -2.85
C THR A 57 -1.73 14.26 -1.50
N LEU A 58 -0.40 14.25 -1.52
CA LEU A 58 0.44 14.45 -0.34
C LEU A 58 0.76 15.94 -0.16
N ASP A 59 0.69 16.47 1.05
CA ASP A 59 1.05 17.88 1.31
C ASP A 59 2.55 18.11 1.07
N SER A 60 3.38 17.11 1.38
CA SER A 60 4.82 17.17 1.09
C SER A 60 5.16 17.04 -0.41
N HIS A 61 4.22 16.54 -1.22
CA HIS A 61 4.38 16.34 -2.67
C HIS A 61 3.05 16.63 -3.39
N PRO A 62 2.70 17.92 -3.60
CA PRO A 62 1.36 18.30 -4.09
C PRO A 62 0.99 17.76 -5.47
N ASP A 63 1.98 17.37 -6.28
CA ASP A 63 1.82 16.78 -7.61
C ASP A 63 1.72 15.24 -7.59
N LEU A 64 1.76 14.62 -6.41
CA LEU A 64 1.76 13.17 -6.22
C LEU A 64 0.49 12.70 -5.51
N TYR A 65 -0.33 11.93 -6.22
CA TYR A 65 -1.51 11.28 -5.66
C TYR A 65 -1.12 10.05 -4.83
N VAL A 66 -1.87 9.78 -3.76
CA VAL A 66 -1.64 8.60 -2.90
C VAL A 66 -1.73 7.30 -3.71
N GLY A 67 -2.61 7.22 -4.70
CA GLY A 67 -2.78 6.07 -5.59
C GLY A 67 -1.61 5.85 -6.55
N GLN A 68 -0.67 6.80 -6.63
CA GLN A 68 0.59 6.68 -7.36
C GLN A 68 1.73 6.15 -6.47
N CYS A 69 1.46 5.86 -5.20
CA CYS A 69 2.41 5.27 -4.25
C CYS A 69 2.08 3.80 -3.94
N VAL A 70 3.08 3.00 -3.57
CA VAL A 70 2.88 1.65 -3.02
C VAL A 70 2.78 1.76 -1.50
N PRO A 71 1.64 1.39 -0.86
CA PRO A 71 1.45 1.61 0.56
C PRO A 71 2.16 0.56 1.41
N PHE A 72 2.88 0.99 2.44
CA PHE A 72 3.46 0.11 3.45
C PHE A 72 3.00 0.52 4.86
N TYR A 73 2.85 -0.45 5.75
CA TYR A 73 2.38 -0.23 7.12
C TYR A 73 3.43 -0.65 8.15
N PHE A 74 3.51 0.07 9.26
CA PHE A 74 4.33 -0.32 10.41
C PHE A 74 3.75 -1.49 11.21
N CYS A 75 2.41 -1.63 11.21
CA CYS A 75 1.75 -2.75 11.86
C CYS A 75 1.77 -3.99 10.96
N PRO A 76 2.23 -5.16 11.46
CA PRO A 76 2.26 -6.38 10.66
C PRO A 76 0.87 -6.89 10.29
N ARG A 77 -0.18 -6.51 11.03
CA ARG A 77 -1.57 -6.89 10.73
C ARG A 77 -2.34 -5.68 10.21
N SER A 78 -2.58 -5.66 8.90
CA SER A 78 -3.42 -4.64 8.27
C SER A 78 -4.87 -4.75 8.76
N ILE A 79 -5.53 -3.59 8.94
CA ILE A 79 -6.98 -3.52 9.20
C ILE A 79 -7.79 -4.21 8.11
N MET A 80 -7.29 -4.25 6.87
CA MET A 80 -7.95 -4.96 5.77
C MET A 80 -8.13 -6.46 6.07
N LEU A 81 -7.26 -7.08 6.86
CA LEU A 81 -7.45 -8.48 7.28
C LEU A 81 -8.73 -8.64 8.10
N TYR A 82 -8.99 -7.71 9.03
CA TYR A 82 -10.21 -7.71 9.81
C TYR A 82 -11.43 -7.48 8.92
N VAL A 83 -11.38 -6.50 8.02
CA VAL A 83 -12.47 -6.23 7.04
C VAL A 83 -12.78 -7.46 6.21
N ILE A 84 -11.75 -8.18 5.73
CA ILE A 84 -11.90 -9.42 4.95
C ILE A 84 -12.46 -10.57 5.80
N HIS A 85 -12.10 -10.66 7.08
CA HIS A 85 -12.65 -11.66 7.98
C HIS A 85 -14.14 -11.44 8.27
N ARG A 86 -14.52 -10.17 8.46
CA ARG A 86 -15.91 -9.78 8.70
C ARG A 86 -16.79 -9.99 7.48
N ALA A 87 -16.27 -9.66 6.29
CA ALA A 87 -16.91 -9.83 4.99
C ALA A 87 -18.34 -9.24 4.87
N ASP A 88 -18.74 -8.36 5.79
CA ASP A 88 -20.10 -7.84 5.99
C ASP A 88 -20.38 -6.52 5.23
N SER A 89 -19.37 -5.95 4.56
CA SER A 89 -19.52 -4.76 3.73
C SER A 89 -19.74 -5.11 2.25
N ASP A 90 -20.74 -4.48 1.63
CA ASP A 90 -21.00 -4.56 0.19
C ASP A 90 -19.89 -3.91 -0.65
N GLU A 91 -19.15 -2.95 -0.09
CA GLU A 91 -18.01 -2.30 -0.75
C GLU A 91 -16.78 -3.22 -0.86
N LEU A 92 -16.73 -4.31 -0.09
CA LEU A 92 -15.66 -5.30 -0.17
C LEU A 92 -15.96 -6.34 -1.25
N ALA A 93 -15.46 -6.11 -2.46
CA ALA A 93 -15.60 -7.04 -3.59
C ALA A 93 -14.90 -8.39 -3.36
N TYR A 94 -13.75 -8.40 -2.68
CA TYR A 94 -13.00 -9.64 -2.42
C TYR A 94 -13.59 -10.43 -1.25
N LYS A 95 -14.02 -11.67 -1.50
CA LYS A 95 -14.61 -12.58 -0.49
C LYS A 95 -13.82 -13.87 -0.26
N GLY A 96 -12.58 -13.95 -0.75
CA GLY A 96 -11.75 -15.17 -0.71
C GLY A 96 -11.09 -15.50 0.65
N GLY A 97 -11.40 -14.73 1.71
CA GLY A 97 -10.83 -14.92 3.04
C GLY A 97 -9.35 -14.53 3.16
N GLN A 98 -8.72 -14.83 4.31
CA GLN A 98 -7.32 -14.43 4.56
C GLN A 98 -6.28 -15.45 4.10
N GLY A 99 -6.66 -16.70 3.85
CA GLY A 99 -5.71 -17.79 3.54
C GLY A 99 -4.77 -17.49 2.35
N PRO A 100 -5.28 -16.93 1.24
CA PRO A 100 -4.45 -16.56 0.09
C PRO A 100 -3.67 -15.24 0.24
N ILE A 101 -3.73 -14.56 1.38
CA ILE A 101 -3.09 -13.25 1.58
C ILE A 101 -1.69 -13.45 2.18
N ILE A 102 -0.69 -12.95 1.47
CA ILE A 102 0.71 -12.99 1.91
C ILE A 102 1.15 -11.63 2.45
N HIS A 103 2.14 -11.66 3.35
CA HIS A 103 2.75 -10.47 3.93
C HIS A 103 4.15 -10.30 3.34
N LEU A 104 4.35 -9.23 2.61
CA LEU A 104 5.66 -8.78 2.19
C LEU A 104 6.24 -7.90 3.29
N GLN A 105 7.48 -8.16 3.67
CA GLN A 105 8.19 -7.42 4.72
C GLN A 105 9.44 -6.78 4.12
N ALA A 106 9.69 -5.52 4.46
CA ALA A 106 10.95 -4.85 4.17
C ALA A 106 11.51 -4.16 5.43
N ASP A 107 12.80 -3.87 5.40
CA ASP A 107 13.47 -3.05 6.40
C ASP A 107 13.28 -1.56 6.06
N LEU A 108 12.74 -0.77 7.00
CA LEU A 108 12.43 0.64 6.76
C LEU A 108 13.67 1.40 6.29
N ASN A 109 14.76 1.29 7.04
CA ASN A 109 15.95 2.11 6.84
C ASN A 109 16.59 1.76 5.49
N ALA A 110 16.68 0.46 5.17
CA ALA A 110 17.18 0.01 3.87
C ALA A 110 16.29 0.48 2.70
N THR A 111 14.96 0.44 2.87
CA THR A 111 14.02 0.91 1.85
C THR A 111 14.14 2.42 1.60
N VAL A 112 14.20 3.23 2.65
CA VAL A 112 14.37 4.70 2.54
C VAL A 112 15.71 5.04 1.88
N GLN A 113 16.81 4.41 2.32
CA GLN A 113 18.14 4.62 1.72
C GLN A 113 18.17 4.20 0.24
N TRP A 114 17.51 3.10 -0.11
CA TRP A 114 17.37 2.70 -1.52
C TRP A 114 16.57 3.73 -2.32
N ALA A 115 15.41 4.16 -1.82
CA ALA A 115 14.56 5.14 -2.50
C ALA A 115 15.31 6.44 -2.76
N GLN A 116 16.02 6.97 -1.76
CA GLN A 116 16.86 8.16 -1.89
C GLN A 116 17.95 7.99 -2.96
N ARG A 117 18.66 6.85 -2.98
CA ARG A 117 19.69 6.56 -4.00
C ARG A 117 19.12 6.46 -5.42
N GLN A 118 17.87 6.02 -5.57
CA GLN A 118 17.21 5.93 -6.87
C GLN A 118 16.45 7.21 -7.26
N GLY A 119 16.40 8.23 -6.40
CA GLY A 119 15.60 9.43 -6.63
C GLY A 119 14.09 9.18 -6.56
N HIS A 120 13.65 8.10 -5.89
CA HIS A 120 12.24 7.84 -5.66
C HIS A 120 11.70 8.69 -4.51
N ARG A 121 10.54 9.30 -4.75
CA ARG A 121 9.77 10.03 -3.73
C ARG A 121 9.07 9.05 -2.79
N TRP A 122 8.99 9.42 -1.52
CA TRP A 122 8.29 8.67 -0.48
C TRP A 122 7.79 9.64 0.60
N ALA A 123 6.79 9.21 1.37
CA ALA A 123 6.29 9.95 2.52
C ALA A 123 5.73 8.99 3.57
N PHE A 124 5.77 9.38 4.84
CA PHE A 124 5.02 8.79 5.92
C PHE A 124 3.69 9.50 6.08
N THR A 125 2.58 8.77 6.12
CA THR A 125 1.29 9.32 6.51
C THR A 125 1.03 9.01 7.98
N LEU A 126 0.69 10.02 8.78
CA LEU A 126 0.47 9.89 10.23
C LEU A 126 -0.89 9.25 10.57
N SER A 127 -1.79 9.17 9.59
CA SER A 127 -3.08 8.51 9.69
C SER A 127 -3.42 7.77 8.39
N ASN A 128 -4.67 7.32 8.23
CA ASN A 128 -5.10 6.61 7.04
C ASN A 128 -5.07 7.53 5.81
N ALA A 129 -4.07 7.38 4.93
CA ALA A 129 -3.98 8.09 3.63
C ALA A 129 -5.14 7.79 2.64
N GLY A 130 -6.18 7.10 3.09
CA GLY A 130 -7.45 6.99 2.39
C GLY A 130 -8.50 7.97 2.89
N SER A 131 -8.32 8.70 3.99
CA SER A 131 -9.24 9.74 4.46
C SER A 131 -9.02 11.06 3.73
N TYR A 132 -9.96 11.99 3.82
CA TYR A 132 -9.80 13.38 3.38
C TYR A 132 -8.92 14.22 4.31
N TYR A 133 -8.60 13.69 5.50
CA TYR A 133 -7.81 14.38 6.52
C TYR A 133 -6.71 13.46 7.00
N PHE A 134 -5.51 13.67 6.49
CA PHE A 134 -4.28 13.06 6.99
C PHE A 134 -3.14 14.07 6.87
N GLU A 135 -2.11 13.87 7.68
CA GLU A 135 -0.85 14.61 7.57
C GLU A 135 0.22 13.67 7.05
N ASP A 136 1.17 14.20 6.27
CA ASP A 136 2.34 13.45 5.82
C ASP A 136 3.67 14.18 6.08
N ARG A 137 4.75 13.40 6.08
CA ARG A 137 6.15 13.82 6.28
C ARG A 137 7.04 13.12 5.25
N SER A 138 8.04 13.80 4.71
CA SER A 138 8.97 13.24 3.71
C SER A 138 10.44 13.48 4.03
N ASP A 139 10.73 13.92 5.25
CA ASP A 139 12.05 14.24 5.80
C ASP A 139 12.59 13.14 6.74
#